data_AF-E9GKE7-F1
#
_entry.id   AF-E9GKE7-F1
#
_cell.length_a   1.000
_cell.length_b   1.000
_cell.length_c   1.000
_cell.angle_alpha   90.00
_cell.angle_beta   90.00
_cell.angle_gamma   90.00
#
_symmetry.space_group_name_H-M   'P 1'
#
loop_
_entity.id
_entity.type
_entity.pdbx_description
1 polymer ?
#
loop_
_entity_poly.entity_id
_entity_poly.type
_entity_poly.pdbx_seq_one_letter_code
_entity_poly.pdbx_strand_id
1 'polypeptide(L)'
;MALNSKSDTLIEKVLKFLSNNCDNNYIDFAGELWKVKVEKIINLLADENHLIVELMEVMVFNHNHDLRSSRWLELVVKVFTRSTYFNRLEKIIALELISAVLIFKDPSSLLGLRSYREAMRLRYPQPACEPHLPRTPDVSVPSVASVVVFEHAIENILAEEIKLMQRLLPEDEDYVPFVETVKILFLNSYFLKFEEMNGCDPKLLRRSTFNVLMDRLNSMSNFYSPEREELCSYANLLVPTKFIGTIANFFEDPTMLSSVKFSASGSTFVLAELMYRFLLVLDRVSTRLRNREKEQLEEYYSNNIITLFRERTNTVLPVAIDNFRVSLTPVRLILILGAGVTATDENRQTALYNLAASGRYFSDGIVSLFKMLLDGDDHLDAVSENGRTVISVVKDGLRVCENNGQIDDDH
;
A
#
# COMPACT_ATOMS: atom_id res chain seq x y z
N MET A 1 -11.16 7.97 -38.19
CA MET A 1 -10.08 8.20 -39.18
C MET A 1 -9.05 9.23 -38.74
N ALA A 2 -9.41 10.33 -38.05
CA ALA A 2 -8.44 11.34 -37.58
C ALA A 2 -7.58 10.92 -36.36
N LEU A 3 -8.03 9.95 -35.54
CA LEU A 3 -7.25 9.41 -34.42
C LEU A 3 -6.05 8.55 -34.88
N ASN A 4 -6.21 7.73 -35.93
CA ASN A 4 -5.13 6.89 -36.44
C ASN A 4 -3.94 7.71 -36.97
N SER A 5 -4.17 8.87 -37.60
CA SER A 5 -3.07 9.66 -38.17
C SER A 5 -2.15 10.30 -37.12
N LYS A 6 -2.66 10.59 -35.91
CA LYS A 6 -1.86 11.10 -34.77
C LYS A 6 -1.04 9.99 -34.11
N SER A 7 -1.63 8.81 -33.96
CA SER A 7 -0.95 7.60 -33.48
C SER A 7 0.23 7.24 -34.38
N ASP A 8 -0.02 7.16 -35.69
CA ASP A 8 0.98 6.79 -36.68
C ASP A 8 2.15 7.79 -36.72
N THR A 9 1.87 9.09 -36.49
CA THR A 9 2.93 10.11 -36.39
C THR A 9 3.72 10.03 -35.10
N LEU A 10 3.12 9.69 -33.94
CA LEU A 10 3.87 9.49 -32.70
C LEU A 10 4.77 8.25 -32.81
N ILE A 11 4.27 7.18 -33.42
CA ILE A 11 5.02 5.95 -33.69
C ILE A 11 6.24 6.25 -34.57
N GLU A 12 6.06 6.88 -35.73
CA GLU A 12 7.17 7.26 -36.60
C GLU A 12 8.18 8.17 -35.91
N LYS A 13 7.72 9.10 -35.07
CA LYS A 13 8.60 10.04 -34.35
C LYS A 13 9.41 9.37 -33.26
N VAL A 14 8.82 8.45 -32.49
CA VAL A 14 9.55 7.67 -31.49
C VAL A 14 10.53 6.74 -32.18
N LEU A 15 10.12 6.02 -33.23
CA LEU A 15 11.02 5.17 -34.01
C LEU A 15 12.18 5.96 -34.63
N LYS A 16 11.91 7.17 -35.14
CA LYS A 16 12.96 8.08 -35.67
C LYS A 16 13.89 8.59 -34.57
N PHE A 17 13.37 8.94 -33.39
CA PHE A 17 14.20 9.31 -32.24
C PHE A 17 15.09 8.13 -31.82
N LEU A 18 14.54 6.92 -31.74
CA LEU A 18 15.27 5.70 -31.39
C LEU A 18 16.34 5.39 -32.43
N SER A 19 16.03 5.47 -33.72
CA SER A 19 16.98 5.27 -34.82
C SER A 19 18.11 6.30 -34.83
N ASN A 20 17.86 7.53 -34.34
CA ASN A 20 18.86 8.60 -34.35
C ASN A 20 19.72 8.64 -33.09
N ASN A 21 19.29 8.03 -31.99
CA ASN A 21 19.91 8.17 -30.67
C ASN A 21 20.37 6.85 -30.04
N CYS A 22 20.09 5.70 -30.66
CA CYS A 22 20.57 4.39 -30.23
C CYS A 22 21.63 3.89 -31.22
N ASP A 23 22.78 3.44 -30.73
CA ASP A 23 23.79 2.80 -31.57
C ASP A 23 23.19 1.57 -32.26
N ASN A 24 23.53 1.32 -33.53
CA ASN A 24 23.01 0.18 -34.31
C ASN A 24 23.24 -1.19 -33.63
N ASN A 25 24.27 -1.31 -32.80
CA ASN A 25 24.53 -2.51 -31.98
C ASN A 25 23.46 -2.77 -30.90
N TYR A 26 22.62 -1.77 -30.56
CA TYR A 26 21.55 -1.84 -29.57
C TYR A 26 20.28 -2.49 -30.14
N ILE A 27 20.03 -2.31 -31.44
CA ILE A 27 18.88 -2.85 -32.16
C ILE A 27 19.07 -4.36 -32.40
N ASP A 28 20.30 -4.80 -32.69
CA ASP A 28 20.63 -6.21 -32.90
C ASP A 28 20.62 -7.05 -31.61
N PHE A 29 21.01 -6.47 -30.46
CA PHE A 29 21.09 -7.21 -29.18
C PHE A 29 19.72 -7.47 -28.53
N ALA A 30 18.70 -6.66 -28.85
CA ALA A 30 17.42 -6.68 -28.15
C ALA A 30 16.37 -7.65 -28.75
N GLY A 31 16.57 -8.13 -29.98
CA GLY A 31 15.73 -9.12 -30.66
C GLY A 31 14.28 -8.68 -30.95
N GLU A 32 13.54 -9.52 -31.67
CA GLU A 32 12.11 -9.33 -32.03
C GLU A 32 11.20 -9.05 -30.83
N LEU A 33 11.50 -9.64 -29.67
CA LEU A 33 10.71 -9.45 -28.44
C LEU A 33 10.75 -8.00 -27.93
N TRP A 34 11.86 -7.29 -28.11
CA TRP A 34 11.96 -5.88 -27.74
C TRP A 34 11.16 -4.99 -28.70
N LYS A 35 11.20 -5.29 -30.00
CA LYS A 35 10.41 -4.56 -31.01
C LYS A 35 8.92 -4.68 -30.73
N VAL A 36 8.42 -5.87 -30.40
CA VAL A 36 7.02 -6.09 -30.00
C VAL A 36 6.67 -5.33 -28.71
N LYS A 37 7.57 -5.28 -27.72
CA LYS A 37 7.34 -4.55 -26.46
C LYS A 37 7.35 -3.03 -26.65
N VAL A 38 8.27 -2.53 -27.46
CA VAL A 38 8.37 -1.10 -27.79
C VAL A 38 7.20 -0.68 -28.68
N GLU A 39 6.86 -1.42 -29.72
CA GLU A 39 5.65 -1.17 -30.53
C GLU A 39 4.39 -1.18 -29.67
N LYS A 40 4.26 -2.14 -28.73
CA LYS A 40 3.15 -2.15 -27.80
C LYS A 40 3.13 -0.90 -26.91
N ILE A 41 4.28 -0.50 -26.33
CA ILE A 41 4.37 0.75 -25.55
C ILE A 41 4.00 1.95 -26.41
N ILE A 42 4.53 2.05 -27.62
CA ILE A 42 4.28 3.19 -28.52
C ILE A 42 2.80 3.23 -28.94
N ASN A 43 2.17 2.10 -29.22
CA ASN A 43 0.75 2.01 -29.53
C ASN A 43 -0.11 2.42 -28.32
N LEU A 44 0.32 2.11 -27.09
CA LEU A 44 -0.35 2.56 -25.86
C LEU A 44 -0.10 4.06 -25.60
N LEU A 45 1.09 4.58 -25.96
CA LEU A 45 1.42 6.00 -25.90
C LEU A 45 0.65 6.85 -26.92
N ALA A 46 0.09 6.22 -27.95
CA ALA A 46 -0.68 6.87 -28.99
C ALA A 46 -2.18 7.04 -28.66
N ASP A 47 -2.68 6.38 -27.61
CA ASP A 47 -4.07 6.47 -27.17
C ASP A 47 -4.20 7.49 -26.02
N GLU A 48 -4.76 8.67 -26.32
CA GLU A 48 -4.69 9.89 -25.47
C GLU A 48 -5.35 9.72 -24.08
N ASN A 49 -6.15 8.68 -23.83
CA ASN A 49 -6.98 8.58 -22.61
C ASN A 49 -6.48 7.62 -21.52
N HIS A 50 -5.52 6.73 -21.80
CA HIS A 50 -5.08 5.71 -20.81
C HIS A 50 -3.55 5.54 -20.67
N LEU A 51 -2.80 6.46 -21.27
CA LEU A 51 -1.34 6.50 -21.41
C LEU A 51 -0.55 6.05 -20.16
N ILE A 52 -0.88 6.60 -19.01
CA ILE A 52 -0.08 6.43 -17.80
C ILE A 52 -0.36 5.08 -17.13
N VAL A 53 -1.63 4.68 -17.03
CA VAL A 53 -2.02 3.45 -16.34
C VAL A 53 -1.54 2.23 -17.13
N GLU A 54 -1.68 2.24 -18.45
CA GLU A 54 -1.21 1.15 -19.29
C GLU A 54 0.32 1.07 -19.38
N LEU A 55 1.01 2.23 -19.42
CA LEU A 55 2.46 2.27 -19.30
C LEU A 55 2.91 1.71 -17.95
N MET A 56 2.21 2.04 -16.86
CA MET A 56 2.46 1.48 -15.54
C MET A 56 2.22 -0.03 -15.50
N GLU A 57 1.13 -0.53 -16.08
CA GLU A 57 0.90 -1.97 -16.21
C GLU A 57 2.06 -2.63 -16.96
N VAL A 58 2.48 -2.09 -18.10
CA VAL A 58 3.60 -2.64 -18.88
C VAL A 58 4.91 -2.60 -18.08
N MET A 59 5.19 -1.51 -17.38
CA MET A 59 6.40 -1.37 -16.55
C MET A 59 6.38 -2.30 -15.33
N VAL A 60 5.21 -2.53 -14.72
CA VAL A 60 5.06 -3.41 -13.55
C VAL A 60 5.07 -4.88 -13.97
N PHE A 61 4.33 -5.26 -15.03
CA PHE A 61 4.19 -6.65 -15.47
C PHE A 61 5.43 -7.21 -16.17
N ASN A 62 6.07 -6.45 -17.06
CA ASN A 62 7.17 -6.99 -17.86
C ASN A 62 8.52 -6.99 -17.12
N HIS A 63 8.61 -6.34 -15.97
CA HIS A 63 9.87 -6.22 -15.25
C HIS A 63 10.13 -7.41 -14.30
N ASN A 64 9.22 -8.37 -14.17
CA ASN A 64 9.39 -9.52 -13.27
C ASN A 64 10.49 -10.52 -13.68
N HIS A 65 11.06 -10.46 -14.89
CA HIS A 65 11.93 -11.53 -15.39
C HIS A 65 13.44 -11.26 -15.52
N ASP A 66 13.93 -10.02 -15.53
CA ASP A 66 15.38 -9.78 -15.41
C ASP A 66 15.71 -8.30 -15.11
N LEU A 67 16.32 -8.02 -13.95
CA LEU A 67 16.85 -6.70 -13.59
C LEU A 67 17.98 -6.25 -14.54
N ARG A 68 18.67 -7.20 -15.18
CA ARG A 68 19.77 -6.90 -16.14
C ARG A 68 19.26 -6.25 -17.43
N SER A 69 17.95 -6.26 -17.68
CA SER A 69 17.34 -5.61 -18.84
C SER A 69 16.96 -4.13 -18.61
N SER A 70 17.37 -3.49 -17.51
CA SER A 70 17.06 -2.07 -17.18
C SER A 70 17.43 -1.04 -18.27
N ARG A 71 18.23 -1.46 -19.25
CA ARG A 71 18.55 -0.74 -20.49
C ARG A 71 17.34 -0.14 -21.21
N TRP A 72 16.23 -0.88 -21.34
CA TRP A 72 15.03 -0.31 -22.01
C TRP A 72 14.35 0.78 -21.18
N LEU A 73 14.38 0.69 -19.85
CA LEU A 73 13.88 1.76 -18.97
C LEU A 73 14.77 2.99 -19.07
N GLU A 74 16.09 2.82 -19.19
CA GLU A 74 16.99 3.96 -19.41
C GLU A 74 16.66 4.71 -20.69
N LEU A 75 16.30 3.96 -21.74
CA LEU A 75 15.83 4.54 -22.99
C LEU A 75 14.50 5.28 -22.82
N VAL A 76 13.52 4.72 -22.11
CA VAL A 76 12.24 5.39 -21.81
C VAL A 76 12.49 6.69 -21.02
N VAL A 77 13.35 6.67 -20.01
CA VAL A 77 13.75 7.87 -19.26
C VAL A 77 14.41 8.89 -20.19
N LYS A 78 15.31 8.47 -21.08
CA LYS A 78 15.93 9.35 -22.10
C LYS A 78 14.89 9.94 -23.05
N VAL A 79 13.88 9.17 -23.45
CA VAL A 79 12.76 9.66 -24.26
C VAL A 79 12.02 10.77 -23.52
N PHE A 80 11.57 10.55 -22.28
CA PHE A 80 10.84 11.59 -21.55
C PHE A 80 11.69 12.83 -21.24
N THR A 81 12.96 12.65 -20.87
CA THR A 81 13.84 13.78 -20.54
C THR A 81 14.20 14.62 -21.76
N ARG A 82 14.52 13.99 -22.90
CA ARG A 82 14.99 14.68 -24.11
C ARG A 82 13.89 15.05 -25.09
N SER A 83 12.72 14.41 -25.02
CA SER A 83 11.62 14.66 -25.95
C SER A 83 11.12 16.10 -25.80
N THR A 84 10.91 16.77 -26.92
CA THR A 84 10.19 18.06 -26.97
C THR A 84 8.68 17.86 -27.16
N TYR A 85 8.23 16.60 -27.33
CA TYR A 85 6.82 16.28 -27.58
C TYR A 85 5.99 16.24 -26.31
N PHE A 86 6.60 15.85 -25.18
CA PHE A 86 5.92 15.85 -23.89
C PHE A 86 6.03 17.22 -23.26
N ASN A 87 4.92 17.74 -22.76
CA ASN A 87 4.94 18.95 -21.97
C ASN A 87 5.63 18.69 -20.61
N ARG A 88 5.96 19.77 -19.90
CA ARG A 88 6.69 19.71 -18.64
C ARG A 88 5.98 18.84 -17.58
N LEU A 89 4.65 18.89 -17.50
CA LEU A 89 3.86 18.13 -16.53
C LEU A 89 3.86 16.63 -16.84
N GLU A 90 3.67 16.27 -18.12
CA GLU A 90 3.71 14.87 -18.57
C GLU A 90 5.07 14.22 -18.28
N LYS A 91 6.16 14.96 -18.49
CA LYS A 91 7.51 14.50 -18.15
C LYS A 91 7.67 14.25 -16.65
N ILE A 92 7.20 15.18 -15.81
CA ILE A 92 7.25 15.03 -14.35
C ILE A 92 6.54 13.74 -13.94
N ILE A 93 5.30 13.55 -14.40
CA ILE A 93 4.49 12.37 -14.04
C ILE A 93 5.18 11.08 -14.52
N ALA A 94 5.63 11.03 -15.77
CA ALA A 94 6.29 9.84 -16.31
C ALA A 94 7.56 9.48 -15.54
N LEU A 95 8.40 10.49 -15.23
CA LEU A 95 9.66 10.28 -14.52
C LEU A 95 9.46 9.90 -13.05
N GLU A 96 8.47 10.47 -12.36
CA GLU A 96 8.07 10.08 -11.00
C GLU A 96 7.61 8.62 -10.97
N LEU A 97 6.83 8.19 -11.96
CA LEU A 97 6.35 6.81 -12.06
C LEU A 97 7.46 5.81 -12.37
N ILE A 98 8.30 6.10 -13.37
CA ILE A 98 9.45 5.24 -13.72
C ILE A 98 10.40 5.13 -12.53
N SER A 99 10.70 6.27 -11.92
CA SER A 99 11.56 6.35 -10.73
C SER A 99 11.11 5.35 -9.68
N ALA A 100 9.83 5.39 -9.40
CA ALA A 100 9.30 4.67 -8.29
C ALA A 100 9.12 3.17 -8.52
N VAL A 101 8.76 2.76 -9.75
CA VAL A 101 8.79 1.35 -10.14
C VAL A 101 10.19 0.79 -9.91
N LEU A 102 11.22 1.56 -10.27
CA LEU A 102 12.63 1.18 -10.13
C LEU A 102 13.09 1.15 -8.67
N ILE A 103 12.90 2.23 -7.91
CA ILE A 103 13.34 2.34 -6.49
C ILE A 103 12.62 1.34 -5.60
N PHE A 104 11.35 1.05 -5.89
CA PHE A 104 10.63 0.07 -5.09
C PHE A 104 11.19 -1.34 -5.27
N LYS A 105 11.48 -1.72 -6.53
CA LYS A 105 12.02 -3.05 -6.84
C LYS A 105 13.47 -3.18 -6.37
N ASP A 106 14.25 -2.14 -6.60
CA ASP A 106 15.63 -2.04 -6.18
C ASP A 106 15.87 -0.64 -5.59
N PRO A 107 15.86 -0.52 -4.25
CA PRO A 107 16.26 0.67 -3.53
C PRO A 107 17.47 1.44 -4.07
N SER A 108 18.49 0.71 -4.52
CA SER A 108 19.75 1.29 -5.01
C SER A 108 19.72 1.54 -6.52
N SER A 109 18.55 1.48 -7.16
CA SER A 109 18.41 1.71 -8.59
C SER A 109 18.82 3.14 -8.96
N LEU A 110 20.06 3.27 -9.44
CA LEU A 110 20.62 4.53 -9.94
C LEU A 110 19.71 5.18 -11.00
N LEU A 111 19.08 4.37 -11.85
CA LEU A 111 18.15 4.87 -12.86
C LEU A 111 16.87 5.43 -12.23
N GLY A 112 16.33 4.73 -11.22
CA GLY A 112 15.15 5.19 -10.49
C GLY A 112 15.40 6.52 -9.78
N LEU A 113 16.56 6.65 -9.13
CA LEU A 113 17.01 7.85 -8.44
C LEU A 113 17.27 9.03 -9.39
N ARG A 114 17.91 8.78 -10.54
CA ARG A 114 18.11 9.79 -11.58
C ARG A 114 16.79 10.29 -12.15
N SER A 115 15.83 9.38 -12.37
CA SER A 115 14.49 9.73 -12.87
C SER A 115 13.76 10.63 -11.88
N TYR A 116 13.81 10.32 -10.58
CA TYR A 116 13.23 11.16 -9.54
C TYR A 116 13.85 12.55 -9.51
N ARG A 117 15.19 12.60 -9.50
CA ARG A 117 15.94 13.85 -9.48
C ARG A 117 15.57 14.74 -10.67
N GLU A 118 15.40 14.15 -11.84
CA GLU A 118 15.03 14.88 -13.04
C GLU A 118 13.58 15.38 -12.99
N ALA A 119 12.65 14.59 -12.48
CA ALA A 119 11.29 15.06 -12.21
C ALA A 119 11.27 16.25 -11.24
N MET A 120 12.06 16.19 -10.16
CA MET A 120 12.17 17.29 -9.20
C MET A 120 12.80 18.54 -9.81
N ARG A 121 13.79 18.41 -10.70
CA ARG A 121 14.35 19.55 -11.45
C ARG A 121 13.32 20.19 -12.37
N LEU A 122 12.52 19.38 -13.07
CA LEU A 122 11.43 19.88 -13.89
C LEU A 122 10.36 20.55 -13.03
N ARG A 123 10.05 20.04 -11.84
CA ARG A 123 9.06 20.66 -10.94
C ARG A 123 9.58 22.00 -10.39
N TYR A 124 10.85 22.06 -10.00
CA TYR A 124 11.49 23.20 -9.36
C TYR A 124 12.69 23.72 -10.18
N PRO A 125 12.46 24.37 -11.33
CA PRO A 125 13.52 24.91 -12.16
C PRO A 125 14.29 25.99 -11.39
N GLN A 126 15.58 26.14 -11.70
CA GLN A 126 16.37 27.21 -11.12
C GLN A 126 15.76 28.59 -11.46
N PRO A 127 15.84 29.56 -10.53
CA PRO A 127 15.08 30.81 -10.56
C PRO A 127 15.32 31.73 -11.76
N ALA A 128 16.22 31.38 -12.69
CA ALA A 128 16.60 32.22 -13.83
C ALA A 128 15.84 31.93 -15.14
N CYS A 129 15.18 30.77 -15.31
CA CYS A 129 14.75 30.35 -16.66
C CYS A 129 13.25 30.16 -16.88
N GLU A 130 12.45 29.85 -15.86
CA GLU A 130 11.00 29.68 -16.01
C GLU A 130 10.29 29.98 -14.69
N PRO A 131 9.02 30.44 -14.73
CA PRO A 131 8.22 30.49 -13.52
C PRO A 131 8.17 29.09 -12.88
N HIS A 132 8.32 29.06 -11.56
CA HIS A 132 7.99 27.86 -10.80
C HIS A 132 6.58 27.44 -11.21
N LEU A 133 6.41 26.15 -11.54
CA LEU A 133 5.05 25.64 -11.56
C LEU A 133 4.52 25.91 -10.15
N PRO A 134 3.35 26.55 -10.02
CA PRO A 134 2.84 26.88 -8.70
C PRO A 134 2.78 25.59 -7.89
N ARG A 135 2.98 25.70 -6.57
CA ARG A 135 2.91 24.53 -5.70
C ARG A 135 1.60 23.78 -5.93
N THR A 136 0.55 24.50 -6.33
CA THR A 136 -0.71 24.01 -6.91
C THR A 136 -0.72 24.21 -8.44
N PRO A 137 -1.24 23.29 -9.26
CA PRO A 137 -1.42 23.53 -10.70
C PRO A 137 -2.38 24.69 -10.97
N ASP A 138 -2.16 25.46 -12.04
CA ASP A 138 -3.12 26.46 -12.53
C ASP A 138 -4.38 25.74 -13.06
N VAL A 139 -5.49 25.97 -12.38
CA VAL A 139 -6.81 25.32 -12.54
C VAL A 139 -7.69 25.99 -13.60
N SER A 140 -7.15 26.93 -14.39
CA SER A 140 -7.93 27.63 -15.43
C SER A 140 -8.08 26.88 -16.76
N VAL A 141 -7.38 25.74 -16.94
CA VAL A 141 -7.60 24.84 -18.09
C VAL A 141 -8.41 23.63 -17.61
N PRO A 142 -9.65 23.43 -18.09
CA PRO A 142 -10.55 22.39 -17.62
C PRO A 142 -10.10 21.02 -18.16
N SER A 143 -9.15 20.41 -17.47
CA SER A 143 -9.00 18.96 -17.44
C SER A 143 -9.54 18.50 -16.10
N VAL A 144 -10.56 17.64 -16.12
CA VAL A 144 -11.20 17.05 -14.94
C VAL A 144 -10.18 16.32 -14.04
N ALA A 145 -9.00 16.00 -14.58
CA ALA A 145 -7.88 15.37 -13.90
C ALA A 145 -6.80 16.33 -13.35
N SER A 146 -7.01 17.66 -13.30
CA SER A 146 -6.00 18.58 -12.71
C SER A 146 -6.45 19.27 -11.41
N VAL A 147 -7.75 19.58 -11.29
CA VAL A 147 -8.32 20.30 -10.14
C VAL A 147 -8.31 19.45 -8.86
N VAL A 148 -8.44 18.12 -8.99
CA VAL A 148 -8.58 17.20 -7.85
C VAL A 148 -7.23 16.57 -7.44
N VAL A 149 -6.27 16.48 -8.36
CA VAL A 149 -5.07 15.62 -8.26
C VAL A 149 -3.99 16.16 -7.31
N PHE A 150 -3.99 17.47 -7.05
CA PHE A 150 -2.85 18.12 -6.40
C PHE A 150 -3.23 19.00 -5.21
N GLU A 151 -4.51 19.12 -4.86
CA GLU A 151 -4.88 19.86 -3.65
C GLU A 151 -4.51 19.07 -2.38
N HIS A 152 -4.65 17.74 -2.39
CA HIS A 152 -4.40 16.90 -1.20
C HIS A 152 -3.00 16.24 -1.12
N ALA A 153 -2.35 15.98 -2.26
CA ALA A 153 -1.00 15.41 -2.28
C ALA A 153 0.08 16.38 -1.76
N ILE A 154 -0.23 17.68 -1.78
CA ILE A 154 0.74 18.77 -1.64
C ILE A 154 0.80 19.33 -0.21
N GLU A 155 -0.19 19.04 0.62
CA GLU A 155 -0.14 19.39 2.05
C GLU A 155 0.78 18.47 2.87
N ASN A 156 1.22 17.33 2.32
CA ASN A 156 1.85 16.27 3.11
C ASN A 156 3.37 16.09 2.91
N ILE A 157 4.01 16.84 2.02
CA ILE A 157 5.49 16.86 1.95
C ILE A 157 5.98 18.22 2.45
N LEU A 158 6.41 18.26 3.71
CA LEU A 158 6.91 19.46 4.34
C LEU A 158 8.17 19.95 3.60
N ALA A 159 8.35 21.27 3.52
CA ALA A 159 9.56 21.86 2.94
C ALA A 159 10.85 21.37 3.66
N GLU A 160 10.71 20.92 4.91
CA GLU A 160 11.75 20.29 5.70
C GLU A 160 12.09 18.88 5.21
N GLU A 161 11.11 18.08 4.79
CA GLU A 161 11.31 16.75 4.20
C GLU A 161 11.95 16.86 2.81
N ILE A 162 11.62 17.88 2.03
CA ILE A 162 12.30 18.17 0.75
C ILE A 162 13.75 18.59 0.99
N LYS A 163 14.01 19.45 1.99
CA LYS A 163 15.38 19.83 2.38
C LYS A 163 16.16 18.64 2.94
N LEU A 164 15.50 17.76 3.70
CA LEU A 164 16.08 16.53 4.20
C LEU A 164 16.45 15.60 3.03
N MET A 165 15.55 15.39 2.06
CA MET A 165 15.81 14.62 0.85
C MET A 165 16.99 15.19 0.03
N GLN A 166 17.07 16.51 -0.10
CA GLN A 166 18.18 17.18 -0.80
C GLN A 166 19.52 17.05 -0.05
N ARG A 167 19.51 17.01 1.29
CA ARG A 167 20.71 16.80 2.13
C ARG A 167 21.13 15.33 2.20
N LEU A 168 20.18 14.40 2.18
CA LEU A 168 20.39 12.94 2.20
C LEU A 168 20.75 12.35 0.83
N LEU A 169 21.05 13.20 -0.16
CA LEU A 169 21.62 12.82 -1.46
C LEU A 169 23.14 13.13 -1.53
N PRO A 170 24.02 12.60 -0.67
CA PRO A 170 25.45 12.61 -0.93
C PRO A 170 25.82 11.58 -2.02
N GLU A 171 27.01 11.71 -2.61
CA GLU A 171 27.52 10.80 -3.63
C GLU A 171 27.94 9.42 -3.09
N ASP A 172 27.89 9.20 -1.77
CA ASP A 172 28.38 7.99 -1.09
C ASP A 172 27.28 7.11 -0.45
N GLU A 173 27.62 5.83 -0.27
CA GLU A 173 26.76 4.63 -0.25
C GLU A 173 25.85 4.36 0.97
N ASP A 174 25.82 5.19 2.02
CA ASP A 174 24.95 4.92 3.19
C ASP A 174 23.53 5.48 3.00
N TYR A 175 22.67 4.62 2.42
CA TYR A 175 21.51 5.01 1.62
C TYR A 175 20.12 4.68 2.21
N VAL A 176 20.07 4.03 3.39
CA VAL A 176 18.85 3.37 3.88
C VAL A 176 17.69 4.34 4.18
N PRO A 177 17.85 5.44 4.93
CA PRO A 177 16.72 6.32 5.28
C PRO A 177 16.10 7.06 4.07
N PHE A 178 16.92 7.36 3.05
CA PHE A 178 16.47 8.04 1.84
C PHE A 178 15.56 7.14 0.99
N VAL A 179 15.98 5.91 0.75
CA VAL A 179 15.16 4.90 0.04
C VAL A 179 13.81 4.73 0.72
N GLU A 180 13.84 4.64 2.04
CA GLU A 180 12.66 4.39 2.86
C GLU A 180 11.66 5.54 2.78
N THR A 181 12.15 6.78 2.81
CA THR A 181 11.33 7.97 2.58
C THR A 181 10.72 7.99 1.18
N VAL A 182 11.51 7.68 0.14
CA VAL A 182 11.03 7.65 -1.24
C VAL A 182 9.98 6.55 -1.45
N LYS A 183 10.12 5.39 -0.79
CA LYS A 183 9.10 4.33 -0.82
C LYS A 183 7.77 4.80 -0.27
N ILE A 184 7.76 5.47 0.88
CA ILE A 184 6.54 6.02 1.50
C ILE A 184 5.89 7.05 0.57
N LEU A 185 6.67 8.01 0.08
CA LEU A 185 6.17 9.07 -0.80
C LEU A 185 5.55 8.50 -2.07
N PHE A 186 6.17 7.47 -2.64
CA PHE A 186 5.63 6.83 -3.82
C PHE A 186 4.37 6.03 -3.53
N LEU A 187 4.34 5.28 -2.43
CA LEU A 187 3.15 4.55 -2.04
C LEU A 187 1.98 5.51 -1.85
N ASN A 188 2.22 6.63 -1.16
CA ASN A 188 1.22 7.68 -0.99
C ASN A 188 0.76 8.26 -2.33
N SER A 189 1.67 8.56 -3.26
CA SER A 189 1.28 9.09 -4.58
C SER A 189 0.52 8.06 -5.42
N TYR A 190 0.85 6.78 -5.30
CA TYR A 190 0.12 5.71 -5.96
C TYR A 190 -1.32 5.60 -5.43
N PHE A 191 -1.52 5.66 -4.11
CA PHE A 191 -2.86 5.59 -3.52
C PHE A 191 -3.69 6.83 -3.77
N LEU A 192 -3.09 8.02 -3.75
CA LEU A 192 -3.78 9.26 -4.13
C LEU A 192 -4.31 9.17 -5.56
N LYS A 193 -3.49 8.69 -6.49
CA LYS A 193 -3.90 8.45 -7.88
C LYS A 193 -5.01 7.42 -8.01
N PHE A 194 -5.12 6.53 -7.04
CA PHE A 194 -6.16 5.53 -6.98
C PHE A 194 -7.46 6.05 -6.35
N GLU A 195 -7.37 6.88 -5.31
CA GLU A 195 -8.52 7.63 -4.79
C GLU A 195 -9.12 8.56 -5.85
N GLU A 196 -8.30 9.13 -6.74
CA GLU A 196 -8.75 9.92 -7.89
C GLU A 196 -9.49 9.08 -8.94
N MET A 197 -9.22 7.77 -9.00
CA MET A 197 -9.98 6.80 -9.80
C MET A 197 -11.32 6.44 -9.15
N ASN A 198 -11.81 7.17 -8.14
CA ASN A 198 -13.18 7.01 -7.57
C ASN A 198 -14.32 7.23 -8.59
N GLY A 199 -14.04 7.47 -9.88
CA GLY A 199 -14.99 7.39 -10.99
C GLY A 199 -14.72 6.27 -12.02
N CYS A 200 -13.63 5.51 -11.89
CA CYS A 200 -13.39 4.32 -12.69
C CYS A 200 -14.32 3.21 -12.20
N ASP A 201 -15.07 2.60 -13.13
CA ASP A 201 -15.84 1.40 -12.83
C ASP A 201 -14.88 0.34 -12.25
N PRO A 202 -15.06 -0.06 -10.98
CA PRO A 202 -14.21 -1.03 -10.32
C PRO A 202 -14.09 -2.36 -11.05
N LYS A 203 -15.12 -2.70 -11.85
CA LYS A 203 -15.13 -3.90 -12.69
C LYS A 203 -14.04 -3.87 -13.76
N LEU A 204 -13.42 -2.72 -14.02
CA LEU A 204 -12.33 -2.55 -14.97
C LEU A 204 -10.95 -2.86 -14.37
N LEU A 205 -10.83 -2.95 -13.04
CA LEU A 205 -9.56 -3.29 -12.40
C LEU A 205 -9.25 -4.77 -12.63
N ARG A 206 -8.26 -5.03 -13.49
CA ARG A 206 -7.77 -6.39 -13.71
C ARG A 206 -7.30 -6.99 -12.38
N ARG A 207 -7.63 -8.26 -12.15
CA ARG A 207 -7.19 -9.04 -10.96
C ARG A 207 -5.69 -8.91 -10.70
N SER A 208 -4.90 -8.82 -11.76
CA SER A 208 -3.45 -8.71 -11.69
C SER A 208 -3.01 -7.35 -11.12
N THR A 209 -3.69 -6.26 -11.48
CA THR A 209 -3.47 -4.92 -10.92
C THR A 209 -3.89 -4.90 -9.46
N PHE A 210 -5.05 -5.49 -9.14
CA PHE A 210 -5.52 -5.63 -7.76
C PHE A 210 -4.53 -6.39 -6.86
N ASN A 211 -3.96 -7.51 -7.33
CA ASN A 211 -2.92 -8.23 -6.58
C ASN A 211 -1.70 -7.36 -6.30
N VAL A 212 -1.25 -6.55 -7.28
CA VAL A 212 -0.13 -5.62 -7.07
C VAL A 212 -0.45 -4.62 -5.95
N LEU A 213 -1.67 -4.09 -5.91
CA LEU A 213 -2.11 -3.16 -4.85
C LEU A 213 -2.03 -3.82 -3.47
N MET A 214 -2.54 -5.05 -3.36
CA MET A 214 -2.54 -5.79 -2.10
C MET A 214 -1.13 -6.17 -1.66
N ASP A 215 -0.26 -6.53 -2.60
CA ASP A 215 1.16 -6.74 -2.33
C ASP A 215 1.83 -5.46 -1.81
N ARG A 216 1.42 -4.28 -2.32
CA ARG A 216 1.94 -2.98 -1.86
C ARG A 216 1.45 -2.65 -0.47
N LEU A 217 0.17 -2.84 -0.19
CA LEU A 217 -0.39 -2.69 1.16
C LEU A 217 0.29 -3.62 2.17
N ASN A 218 0.52 -4.89 1.81
CA ASN A 218 1.24 -5.82 2.68
C ASN A 218 2.68 -5.36 2.93
N SER A 219 3.37 -4.91 1.88
CA SER A 219 4.71 -4.36 2.00
C SER A 219 4.74 -3.13 2.93
N MET A 220 3.73 -2.27 2.86
CA MET A 220 3.57 -1.14 3.80
C MET A 220 3.37 -1.60 5.23
N SER A 221 2.48 -2.57 5.46
CA SER A 221 2.23 -3.06 6.81
C SER A 221 3.50 -3.65 7.46
N ASN A 222 4.36 -4.28 6.67
CA ASN A 222 5.67 -4.77 7.14
C ASN A 222 6.68 -3.63 7.30
N PHE A 223 6.57 -2.61 6.47
CA PHE A 223 7.47 -1.46 6.48
C PHE A 223 7.22 -0.55 7.69
N TYR A 224 5.96 -0.34 8.06
CA TYR A 224 5.59 0.33 9.30
C TYR A 224 5.86 -0.59 10.50
N SER A 225 6.97 -1.33 10.50
CA SER A 225 7.28 -2.24 11.58
C SER A 225 7.31 -1.45 12.89
N PRO A 226 7.00 -2.11 14.00
CA PRO A 226 7.04 -1.45 15.29
C PRO A 226 8.43 -0.90 15.69
N GLU A 227 9.49 -1.22 14.95
CA GLU A 227 10.84 -0.66 15.15
C GLU A 227 11.06 0.66 14.39
N ARG A 228 10.13 1.05 13.51
CA ARG A 228 10.23 2.18 12.56
C ARG A 228 9.17 3.26 12.83
N GLU A 229 8.87 3.47 14.11
CA GLU A 229 7.82 4.40 14.54
C GLU A 229 8.06 5.83 14.03
N GLU A 230 9.31 6.24 13.84
CA GLU A 230 9.68 7.57 13.35
C GLU A 230 9.08 7.91 11.97
N LEU A 231 8.81 6.89 11.14
CA LEU A 231 8.26 7.04 9.80
C LEU A 231 6.72 7.06 9.76
N CYS A 232 6.07 6.84 10.90
CA CYS A 232 4.63 6.74 11.01
C CYS A 232 4.01 8.10 11.37
N SER A 233 3.75 8.93 10.36
CA SER A 233 2.96 10.17 10.50
C SER A 233 1.47 9.90 10.30
N TYR A 234 0.62 10.83 10.74
CA TYR A 234 -0.83 10.77 10.48
C TYR A 234 -1.14 10.56 8.99
N ALA A 235 -0.48 11.33 8.10
CA ALA A 235 -0.68 11.21 6.66
C ALA A 235 -0.32 9.82 6.13
N ASN A 236 0.79 9.25 6.62
CA ASN A 236 1.27 7.92 6.21
C ASN A 236 0.36 6.79 6.67
N LEU A 237 -0.38 6.96 7.77
CA LEU A 237 -1.36 5.98 8.24
C LEU A 237 -2.74 6.19 7.63
N LEU A 238 -3.12 7.43 7.35
CA LEU A 238 -4.44 7.75 6.80
C LEU A 238 -4.62 7.15 5.40
N VAL A 239 -3.60 7.30 4.55
CA VAL A 239 -3.64 6.85 3.16
C VAL A 239 -3.94 5.34 3.03
N PRO A 240 -3.16 4.41 3.64
CA PRO A 240 -3.47 2.98 3.54
C PRO A 240 -4.82 2.63 4.19
N THR A 241 -5.22 3.33 5.26
CA THR A 241 -6.50 3.07 5.95
C THR A 241 -7.70 3.43 5.07
N LYS A 242 -7.67 4.61 4.46
CA LYS A 242 -8.70 5.04 3.49
C LYS A 242 -8.73 4.10 2.29
N PHE A 243 -7.56 3.76 1.78
CA PHE A 243 -7.45 2.90 0.62
C PHE A 243 -8.05 1.50 0.84
N ILE A 244 -7.91 0.91 2.04
CA ILE A 244 -8.61 -0.34 2.39
C ILE A 244 -10.13 -0.19 2.25
N GLY A 245 -10.70 0.91 2.76
CA GLY A 245 -12.12 1.21 2.61
C GLY A 245 -12.53 1.45 1.16
N THR A 246 -11.71 2.16 0.39
CA THR A 246 -11.93 2.40 -1.04
C THR A 246 -11.93 1.10 -1.84
N ILE A 247 -10.98 0.19 -1.58
CA ILE A 247 -10.96 -1.13 -2.21
C ILE A 247 -12.26 -1.88 -1.94
N ALA A 248 -12.76 -1.83 -0.71
CA ALA A 248 -13.95 -2.58 -0.35
C ALA A 248 -15.19 -2.15 -1.15
N ASN A 249 -15.27 -0.87 -1.50
CA ASN A 249 -16.33 -0.32 -2.35
C ASN A 249 -16.31 -0.87 -3.79
N PHE A 250 -15.27 -1.61 -4.18
CA PHE A 250 -15.20 -2.29 -5.48
C PHE A 250 -15.93 -3.62 -5.54
N PHE A 251 -16.30 -4.16 -4.38
CA PHE A 251 -17.04 -5.41 -4.30
C PHE A 251 -18.53 -5.07 -4.17
N GLU A 252 -19.38 -5.82 -4.88
CA GLU A 252 -20.84 -5.68 -4.74
C GLU A 252 -21.29 -5.92 -3.30
N ASP A 253 -20.58 -6.81 -2.61
CA ASP A 253 -20.63 -7.00 -1.17
C ASP A 253 -19.22 -6.74 -0.59
N PRO A 254 -19.00 -5.63 0.14
CA PRO A 254 -17.71 -5.28 0.75
C PRO A 254 -17.12 -6.40 1.61
N THR A 255 -17.96 -7.26 2.18
CA THR A 255 -17.49 -8.37 2.99
C THR A 255 -16.69 -9.37 2.15
N MET A 256 -16.92 -9.48 0.82
CA MET A 256 -16.18 -10.38 -0.08
C MET A 256 -14.67 -10.24 0.05
N LEU A 257 -14.20 -9.02 0.25
CA LEU A 257 -12.79 -8.71 0.41
C LEU A 257 -12.13 -9.47 1.57
N SER A 258 -12.83 -9.66 2.69
CA SER A 258 -12.25 -10.32 3.87
C SER A 258 -12.06 -11.84 3.72
N SER A 259 -12.71 -12.47 2.72
CA SER A 259 -12.45 -13.89 2.39
C SER A 259 -11.30 -14.12 1.42
N VAL A 260 -10.78 -13.07 0.79
CA VAL A 260 -9.74 -13.22 -0.23
C VAL A 260 -8.40 -13.50 0.45
N LYS A 261 -7.80 -14.64 0.10
CA LYS A 261 -6.39 -14.92 0.43
C LYS A 261 -5.52 -14.25 -0.63
N PHE A 262 -4.68 -13.33 -0.19
CA PHE A 262 -3.72 -12.62 -1.03
C PHE A 262 -2.38 -13.34 -0.97
N SER A 263 -1.56 -13.23 -2.01
CA SER A 263 -0.23 -13.82 -2.05
C SER A 263 0.79 -12.76 -2.46
N ALA A 264 1.63 -12.34 -1.51
CA ALA A 264 2.69 -11.36 -1.72
C ALA A 264 4.03 -11.97 -1.32
N SER A 265 5.03 -11.83 -2.19
CA SER A 265 6.42 -12.19 -1.88
C SER A 265 6.59 -13.64 -1.36
N GLY A 266 5.78 -14.58 -1.86
CA GLY A 266 5.80 -15.99 -1.45
C GLY A 266 5.06 -16.31 -0.14
N SER A 267 4.40 -15.31 0.47
CA SER A 267 3.55 -15.48 1.67
C SER A 267 2.09 -15.20 1.34
N THR A 268 1.18 -15.99 1.89
CA THR A 268 -0.25 -15.72 1.83
C THR A 268 -0.69 -14.94 3.07
N PHE A 269 -1.56 -13.95 2.90
CA PHE A 269 -2.15 -13.17 4.00
C PHE A 269 -3.62 -12.87 3.71
N VAL A 270 -4.38 -12.54 4.75
CA VAL A 270 -5.79 -12.08 4.65
C VAL A 270 -5.93 -10.63 5.06
N LEU A 271 -7.05 -9.99 4.70
CA LEU A 271 -7.28 -8.59 5.03
C LEU A 271 -7.27 -8.33 6.55
N ALA A 272 -7.79 -9.27 7.34
CA ALA A 272 -7.79 -9.16 8.81
C ALA A 272 -6.37 -9.05 9.38
N GLU A 273 -5.41 -9.82 8.86
CA GLU A 273 -3.99 -9.71 9.26
C GLU A 273 -3.39 -8.36 8.90
N LEU A 274 -3.71 -7.86 7.71
CA LEU A 274 -3.25 -6.55 7.27
C LEU A 274 -3.78 -5.45 8.20
N MET A 275 -5.07 -5.47 8.52
CA MET A 275 -5.70 -4.50 9.42
C MET A 275 -5.14 -4.59 10.84
N TYR A 276 -4.93 -5.80 11.36
CA TYR A 276 -4.30 -6.00 12.66
C TYR A 276 -2.89 -5.38 12.70
N ARG A 277 -2.07 -5.56 11.66
CA ARG A 277 -0.73 -4.94 11.57
C ARG A 277 -0.82 -3.42 11.59
N PHE A 278 -1.74 -2.82 10.86
CA PHE A 278 -1.91 -1.37 10.89
C PHE A 278 -2.40 -0.84 12.25
N LEU A 279 -3.28 -1.58 12.93
CA LEU A 279 -3.73 -1.22 14.28
C LEU A 279 -2.61 -1.37 15.34
N LEU A 280 -1.72 -2.35 15.18
CA LEU A 280 -0.50 -2.45 15.98
C LEU A 280 0.39 -1.21 15.84
N VAL A 281 0.51 -0.68 14.62
CA VAL A 281 1.26 0.56 14.36
C VAL A 281 0.57 1.74 15.00
N LEU A 282 -0.75 1.86 14.80
CA LEU A 282 -1.56 2.93 15.39
C LEU A 282 -1.41 2.97 16.91
N ASP A 283 -1.52 1.82 17.58
CA ASP A 283 -1.35 1.70 19.04
C ASP A 283 -0.04 2.33 19.51
N ARG A 284 1.07 2.01 18.83
CA ARG A 284 2.41 2.50 19.20
C ARG A 284 2.61 3.97 18.94
N VAL A 285 2.14 4.46 17.79
CA VAL A 285 2.36 5.87 17.42
C VAL A 285 1.28 6.79 18.00
N SER A 286 0.26 6.23 18.65
CA SER A 286 -0.90 6.96 19.18
C SER A 286 -0.52 8.14 20.09
N THR A 287 0.57 8.00 20.86
CA THR A 287 1.07 9.05 21.76
C THR A 287 1.71 10.23 21.03
N ARG A 288 2.07 10.06 19.76
CA ARG A 288 2.68 11.10 18.90
C ARG A 288 1.66 11.80 18.00
N LEU A 289 0.47 11.22 17.87
CA LEU A 289 -0.63 11.80 17.12
C LEU A 289 -1.37 12.83 17.97
N ARG A 290 -1.89 13.88 17.34
CA ARG A 290 -2.87 14.76 17.99
C ARG A 290 -4.16 13.98 18.24
N ASN A 291 -4.90 14.30 19.30
CA ASN A 291 -6.16 13.62 19.63
C ASN A 291 -7.09 13.52 18.43
N ARG A 292 -7.26 14.63 17.69
CA ARG A 292 -8.09 14.66 16.48
C ARG A 292 -7.61 13.73 15.36
N GLU A 293 -6.30 13.62 15.17
CA GLU A 293 -5.70 12.73 14.14
C GLU A 293 -5.93 11.27 14.51
N LYS A 294 -5.75 10.94 15.79
CA LYS A 294 -6.03 9.62 16.33
C LYS A 294 -7.51 9.26 16.19
N GLU A 295 -8.41 10.12 16.65
CA GLU A 295 -9.87 9.94 16.54
C GLU A 295 -10.31 9.68 15.10
N GLN A 296 -9.77 10.44 14.15
CA GLN A 296 -10.07 10.24 12.73
C GLN A 296 -9.58 8.89 12.21
N LEU A 297 -8.35 8.46 12.56
CA LEU A 297 -7.86 7.15 12.16
C LEU A 297 -8.71 6.03 12.78
N GLU A 298 -9.03 6.14 14.07
CA GLU A 298 -9.92 5.21 14.77
C GLU A 298 -11.30 5.13 14.11
N GLU A 299 -11.89 6.25 13.69
CA GLU A 299 -13.14 6.28 12.93
C GLU A 299 -13.03 5.48 11.62
N TYR A 300 -11.97 5.66 10.84
CA TYR A 300 -11.75 4.88 9.61
C TYR A 300 -11.57 3.39 9.91
N TYR A 301 -10.79 3.02 10.92
CA TYR A 301 -10.62 1.62 11.30
C TYR A 301 -11.93 1.01 11.81
N SER A 302 -12.70 1.73 12.63
CA SER A 302 -14.00 1.28 13.12
C SER A 302 -14.95 1.02 11.94
N ASN A 303 -15.07 1.97 11.02
CA ASN A 303 -15.86 1.81 9.80
C ASN A 303 -15.42 0.58 9.01
N ASN A 304 -14.12 0.39 8.77
CA ASN A 304 -13.60 -0.78 8.06
C ASN A 304 -13.85 -2.09 8.82
N ILE A 305 -13.68 -2.11 10.15
CA ILE A 305 -13.93 -3.30 10.97
C ILE A 305 -15.41 -3.72 10.88
N ILE A 306 -16.32 -2.76 11.07
CA ILE A 306 -17.76 -3.03 11.10
C ILE A 306 -18.26 -3.42 9.71
N THR A 307 -17.82 -2.73 8.65
CA THR A 307 -18.35 -2.93 7.29
C THR A 307 -17.75 -4.16 6.60
N LEU A 308 -16.46 -4.44 6.78
CA LEU A 308 -15.76 -5.48 6.01
C LEU A 308 -15.84 -6.88 6.64
N PHE A 309 -16.20 -6.97 7.93
CA PHE A 309 -16.18 -8.22 8.69
C PHE A 309 -17.51 -8.58 9.37
N ARG A 310 -18.62 -7.95 8.96
CA ARG A 310 -19.92 -8.04 9.64
C ARG A 310 -20.44 -9.47 9.90
N GLU A 311 -20.19 -10.41 8.99
CA GLU A 311 -20.83 -11.75 9.00
C GLU A 311 -19.84 -12.90 8.72
N ARG A 312 -18.54 -12.68 8.92
CA ARG A 312 -17.50 -13.56 8.34
C ARG A 312 -16.67 -14.32 9.35
N THR A 313 -16.20 -15.48 8.89
CA THR A 313 -15.05 -16.18 9.44
C THR A 313 -13.76 -15.39 9.16
N ASN A 314 -12.82 -15.31 10.10
CA ASN A 314 -11.54 -14.57 10.02
C ASN A 314 -11.66 -13.05 10.12
N THR A 315 -12.32 -12.56 11.18
CA THR A 315 -12.34 -11.12 11.48
C THR A 315 -11.02 -10.65 12.10
N VAL A 316 -10.86 -9.34 12.25
CA VAL A 316 -9.63 -8.74 12.82
C VAL A 316 -9.39 -9.22 14.26
N LEU A 317 -10.45 -9.54 15.00
CA LEU A 317 -10.36 -9.90 16.41
C LEU A 317 -9.74 -11.30 16.65
N PRO A 318 -10.21 -12.41 16.04
CA PRO A 318 -9.52 -13.70 16.14
C PRO A 318 -8.07 -13.63 15.68
N VAL A 319 -7.78 -12.91 14.59
CA VAL A 319 -6.39 -12.72 14.12
C VAL A 319 -5.54 -11.98 15.15
N ALA A 320 -6.07 -10.96 15.81
CA ALA A 320 -5.37 -10.27 16.89
C ALA A 320 -5.13 -11.20 18.09
N ILE A 321 -6.08 -12.08 18.39
CA ILE A 321 -5.98 -13.07 19.46
C ILE A 321 -4.94 -14.16 19.14
N ASP A 322 -4.75 -14.54 17.88
CA ASP A 322 -3.68 -15.48 17.54
C ASP A 322 -2.29 -14.83 17.61
N ASN A 323 -2.25 -13.50 17.50
CA ASN A 323 -1.01 -12.73 17.36
C ASN A 323 -0.65 -11.80 18.54
N PHE A 324 -1.43 -11.74 19.64
CA PHE A 324 -1.16 -10.85 20.80
C PHE A 324 0.04 -11.31 21.65
N ARG A 325 1.13 -11.76 21.03
CA ARG A 325 2.28 -12.26 21.79
C ARG A 325 2.93 -11.20 22.67
N VAL A 326 2.82 -9.94 22.25
CA VAL A 326 3.58 -8.80 22.80
C VAL A 326 2.69 -7.80 23.57
N SER A 327 1.43 -7.60 23.15
CA SER A 327 0.56 -6.59 23.75
C SER A 327 -0.92 -6.94 23.58
N LEU A 328 -1.70 -6.70 24.64
CA LEU A 328 -3.16 -6.81 24.63
C LEU A 328 -3.85 -5.52 24.18
N THR A 329 -3.12 -4.39 24.11
CA THR A 329 -3.69 -3.09 23.77
C THR A 329 -4.35 -3.06 22.39
N PRO A 330 -3.76 -3.63 21.32
CA PRO A 330 -4.41 -3.72 20.02
C PRO A 330 -5.72 -4.51 20.05
N VAL A 331 -5.79 -5.59 20.85
CA VAL A 331 -7.02 -6.39 21.00
C VAL A 331 -8.13 -5.55 21.63
N ARG A 332 -7.80 -4.80 22.70
CA ARG A 332 -8.75 -3.87 23.35
C ARG A 332 -9.18 -2.76 22.40
N LEU A 333 -8.25 -2.21 21.62
CA LEU A 333 -8.58 -1.21 20.61
C LEU A 333 -9.57 -1.77 19.59
N ILE A 334 -9.31 -2.96 19.03
CA ILE A 334 -10.22 -3.61 18.08
C ILE A 334 -11.64 -3.79 18.64
N LEU A 335 -11.76 -4.14 19.93
CA LEU A 335 -13.05 -4.24 20.61
C LEU A 335 -13.74 -2.87 20.75
N ILE A 336 -13.00 -1.83 21.16
CA ILE A 336 -13.51 -0.45 21.26
C ILE A 336 -13.98 0.05 19.89
N LEU A 337 -13.29 -0.34 18.81
CA LEU A 337 -13.63 0.02 17.44
C LEU A 337 -14.85 -0.74 16.88
N GLY A 338 -15.48 -1.61 17.68
CA GLY A 338 -16.74 -2.26 17.33
C GLY A 338 -16.60 -3.59 16.61
N ALA A 339 -15.47 -4.28 16.76
CA ALA A 339 -15.34 -5.65 16.25
C ALA A 339 -16.39 -6.58 16.90
N GLY A 340 -17.06 -7.39 16.07
CA GLY A 340 -18.00 -8.40 16.56
C GLY A 340 -17.30 -9.48 17.36
N VAL A 341 -17.63 -9.62 18.64
CA VAL A 341 -17.00 -10.59 19.55
C VAL A 341 -17.41 -12.03 19.27
N THR A 342 -18.63 -12.23 18.76
CA THR A 342 -19.17 -13.55 18.41
C THR A 342 -18.69 -14.05 17.04
N ALA A 343 -17.89 -13.26 16.34
CA ALA A 343 -17.34 -13.66 15.06
C ALA A 343 -16.31 -14.79 15.25
N THR A 344 -16.29 -15.72 14.30
CA THR A 344 -15.42 -16.89 14.38
C THR A 344 -14.24 -16.80 13.41
N ASP A 345 -13.23 -17.64 13.59
CA ASP A 345 -12.18 -17.89 12.60
C ASP A 345 -12.59 -18.98 11.58
N GLU A 346 -11.64 -19.41 10.74
CA GLU A 346 -11.83 -20.50 9.77
C GLU A 346 -12.10 -21.87 10.42
N ASN A 347 -11.80 -22.05 11.70
CA ASN A 347 -12.08 -23.26 12.49
C ASN A 347 -13.38 -23.16 13.30
N ARG A 348 -14.21 -22.13 13.02
CA ARG A 348 -15.42 -21.78 13.76
C ARG A 348 -15.17 -21.49 15.24
N GLN A 349 -13.97 -21.03 15.59
CA GLN A 349 -13.62 -20.68 16.96
C GLN A 349 -13.88 -19.20 17.20
N THR A 350 -14.56 -18.87 18.30
CA THR A 350 -14.76 -17.47 18.71
C THR A 350 -13.48 -16.87 19.26
N ALA A 351 -13.45 -15.55 19.37
CA ALA A 351 -12.39 -14.82 20.05
C ALA A 351 -12.11 -15.39 21.45
N LEU A 352 -13.16 -15.66 22.23
CA LEU A 352 -13.05 -16.23 23.56
C LEU A 352 -12.46 -17.65 23.55
N TYR A 353 -12.82 -18.47 22.56
CA TYR A 353 -12.23 -19.80 22.39
C TYR A 353 -10.73 -19.70 22.12
N ASN A 354 -10.30 -18.86 21.18
CA ASN A 354 -8.88 -18.73 20.83
C ASN A 354 -8.07 -18.17 22.01
N LEU A 355 -8.66 -17.23 22.76
CA LEU A 355 -8.05 -16.70 23.97
C LEU A 355 -7.85 -17.80 25.03
N ALA A 356 -8.86 -18.64 25.26
CA ALA A 356 -8.76 -19.79 26.16
C ALA A 356 -7.74 -20.84 25.67
N ALA A 357 -7.74 -21.13 24.38
CA ALA A 357 -6.87 -22.13 23.76
C ALA A 357 -5.40 -21.69 23.68
N SER A 358 -5.12 -20.39 23.78
CA SER A 358 -3.76 -19.85 23.74
C SER A 358 -2.84 -20.40 24.83
N GLY A 359 -3.39 -20.99 25.90
CA GLY A 359 -2.64 -21.50 27.04
C GLY A 359 -1.89 -20.41 27.81
N ARG A 360 -2.22 -19.13 27.54
CA ARG A 360 -1.66 -17.97 28.23
C ARG A 360 -2.53 -17.70 29.44
N TYR A 361 -2.16 -18.34 30.53
CA TYR A 361 -2.99 -18.39 31.72
C TYR A 361 -3.09 -17.02 32.41
N PHE A 362 -4.19 -16.90 33.16
CA PHE A 362 -4.90 -15.74 33.70
C PHE A 362 -4.05 -14.64 34.35
N SER A 363 -3.21 -13.93 33.60
CA SER A 363 -2.78 -12.59 34.03
C SER A 363 -4.00 -11.67 34.10
N ASP A 364 -3.97 -10.66 34.97
CA ASP A 364 -5.04 -9.67 35.11
C ASP A 364 -5.48 -9.07 33.76
N GLY A 365 -4.52 -8.88 32.85
CA GLY A 365 -4.79 -8.42 31.49
C GLY A 365 -5.66 -9.38 30.68
N ILE A 366 -5.40 -10.68 30.76
CA ILE A 366 -6.17 -11.74 30.10
C ILE A 366 -7.54 -11.90 30.74
N VAL A 367 -7.62 -11.90 32.08
CA VAL A 367 -8.90 -11.95 32.81
C VAL A 367 -9.79 -10.77 32.42
N SER A 368 -9.22 -9.57 32.33
CA SER A 368 -9.92 -8.38 31.86
C SER A 368 -10.42 -8.51 30.42
N LEU A 369 -9.66 -9.16 29.54
CA LEU A 369 -10.08 -9.41 28.17
C LEU A 369 -11.19 -10.48 28.09
N PHE A 370 -11.08 -11.55 28.87
CA PHE A 370 -12.16 -12.54 29.04
C PHE A 370 -13.47 -11.87 29.44
N LYS A 371 -13.44 -10.99 30.44
CA LYS A 371 -14.61 -10.21 30.87
C LYS A 371 -15.17 -9.35 29.74
N MET A 372 -14.30 -8.63 29.03
CA MET A 372 -14.72 -7.78 27.90
C MET A 372 -15.42 -8.57 26.78
N LEU A 373 -14.94 -9.78 26.47
CA LEU A 373 -15.56 -10.65 25.47
C LEU A 373 -16.91 -11.20 25.96
N LEU A 374 -17.01 -11.62 27.22
CA LEU A 374 -18.26 -12.09 27.83
C LEU A 374 -19.31 -10.97 27.92
N ASP A 375 -18.90 -9.78 28.34
CA ASP A 375 -19.76 -8.59 28.40
C ASP A 375 -20.24 -8.16 27.00
N GLY A 376 -19.49 -8.53 25.96
CA GLY A 376 -19.84 -8.31 24.56
C GLY A 376 -20.80 -9.35 23.96
N ASP A 377 -21.30 -10.31 24.75
CA ASP A 377 -22.18 -11.40 24.33
C ASP A 377 -21.47 -12.58 23.63
N ASP A 378 -20.14 -12.74 23.81
CA ASP A 378 -19.48 -14.03 23.51
C ASP A 378 -19.86 -15.06 24.59
N HIS A 379 -19.89 -16.33 24.23
CA HIS A 379 -20.45 -17.36 25.09
C HIS A 379 -19.47 -18.48 25.43
N LEU A 380 -19.51 -18.89 26.70
CA LEU A 380 -18.69 -19.98 27.24
C LEU A 380 -19.06 -21.38 26.67
N ASP A 381 -20.26 -21.52 26.10
CA ASP A 381 -20.73 -22.73 25.44
C ASP A 381 -20.45 -22.74 23.93
N ALA A 382 -19.83 -21.68 23.37
CA ALA A 382 -19.43 -21.65 21.97
C ALA A 382 -18.57 -22.87 21.62
N VAL A 383 -18.94 -23.54 20.53
CA VAL A 383 -18.39 -24.84 20.12
C VAL A 383 -17.52 -24.67 18.89
N SER A 384 -16.28 -25.13 18.96
CA SER A 384 -15.38 -25.19 17.79
C SER A 384 -15.69 -26.38 16.86
N GLU A 385 -15.08 -26.45 15.68
CA GLU A 385 -15.30 -27.57 14.74
C GLU A 385 -15.06 -28.97 15.31
N ASN A 386 -14.19 -29.12 16.31
CA ASN A 386 -13.90 -30.41 16.94
C ASN A 386 -14.91 -30.79 18.05
N GLY A 387 -15.96 -29.99 18.27
CA GLY A 387 -16.98 -30.23 19.31
C GLY A 387 -16.58 -29.76 20.71
N ARG A 388 -15.41 -29.14 20.89
CA ARG A 388 -14.98 -28.60 22.19
C ARG A 388 -15.58 -27.23 22.43
N THR A 389 -16.05 -27.01 23.66
CA THR A 389 -16.53 -25.72 24.15
C THR A 389 -15.40 -24.90 24.77
N VAL A 390 -15.58 -23.58 24.85
CA VAL A 390 -14.67 -22.69 25.60
C VAL A 390 -14.46 -23.20 27.04
N ILE A 391 -15.53 -23.58 27.74
CA ILE A 391 -15.43 -24.15 29.12
C ILE A 391 -14.52 -25.36 29.15
N SER A 392 -14.62 -26.27 28.18
CA SER A 392 -13.78 -27.47 28.15
C SER A 392 -12.30 -27.13 28.00
N VAL A 393 -11.97 -26.10 27.21
CA VAL A 393 -10.60 -25.65 26.98
C VAL A 393 -10.06 -24.93 28.22
N VAL A 394 -10.86 -24.06 28.84
CA VAL A 394 -10.51 -23.38 30.09
C VAL A 394 -10.23 -24.39 31.21
N LYS A 395 -11.08 -25.41 31.37
CA LYS A 395 -10.88 -26.46 32.39
C LYS A 395 -9.58 -27.23 32.20
N ASP A 396 -9.25 -27.57 30.96
CA ASP A 396 -7.99 -28.24 30.66
C ASP A 396 -6.78 -27.34 30.95
N GLY A 397 -6.89 -26.05 30.62
CA GLY A 397 -5.88 -25.05 30.95
C GLY A 397 -5.64 -24.91 32.46
N LEU A 398 -6.72 -24.79 33.25
CA LEU A 398 -6.64 -24.71 34.71
C LEU A 398 -5.97 -25.94 35.31
N ARG A 399 -6.32 -27.14 34.86
CA ARG A 399 -5.67 -28.39 35.30
C ARG A 399 -4.17 -28.39 35.02
N VAL A 400 -3.74 -27.82 33.88
CA VAL A 400 -2.30 -27.70 33.57
C VAL A 400 -1.63 -26.73 34.55
N CYS A 401 -2.27 -25.60 34.89
CA CYS A 401 -1.74 -24.66 35.88
C CYS A 401 -1.66 -25.27 37.29
N GLU A 402 -2.71 -25.98 37.72
CA GLU A 402 -2.75 -26.69 39.00
C GLU A 402 -1.59 -27.70 39.09
N ASN A 403 -1.40 -28.52 38.04
CA ASN A 403 -0.33 -29.51 37.99
C ASN A 403 1.08 -28.87 37.94
N ASN A 404 1.19 -27.65 37.46
CA ASN A 404 2.46 -26.91 37.37
C ASN A 404 2.71 -25.99 38.59
N GLY A 405 1.81 -25.96 39.58
CA GLY A 405 1.92 -25.10 40.76
C GLY A 405 1.83 -23.60 40.43
N GLN A 406 1.11 -23.23 39.37
CA GLN A 406 0.98 -21.84 38.88
C GLN A 406 -0.29 -21.14 39.35
N ILE A 407 -1.12 -21.78 40.17
CA ILE A 407 -2.28 -21.19 40.82
C ILE A 407 -1.97 -21.13 42.31
N ASP A 408 -1.78 -19.92 42.84
CA ASP A 408 -1.95 -19.65 44.27
C ASP A 408 -3.46 -19.63 44.53
N ASP A 409 -3.91 -20.27 45.63
CA ASP A 409 -5.31 -20.57 45.99
C ASP A 409 -6.27 -19.34 46.14
N ASP A 410 -5.86 -18.13 45.74
CA ASP A 410 -6.56 -16.86 46.01
C ASP A 410 -7.20 -16.16 44.78
N HIS A 411 -7.32 -16.82 43.61
CA HIS A 411 -7.88 -16.20 42.38
C HIS A 411 -9.04 -16.95 41.71
#